data_AF-A0AAV6YRT3-F1
#
_entry.id   AF-A0AAV6YRT3-F1
#
_cell.length_a   1.000
_cell.length_b   1.000
_cell.length_c   1.000
_cell.angle_alpha   90.00
_cell.angle_beta   90.00
_cell.angle_gamma   90.00
#
_symmetry.space_group_name_H-M   'P 1'
#
loop_
_entity.id
_entity.type
_entity.pdbx_description
1 polymer ?
#
loop_
_entity_poly.entity_id
_entity_poly.type
_entity_poly.pdbx_seq_one_letter_code
_entity_poly.pdbx_strand_id
1 'polypeptide(L)'
;MNYHLPYRWQIHKGTDWEDVTNMEEIEKTYCDPKEDRSSSIDFLSMRSGRHRVRRLSTASSAVKPPEYVLTTEWMWFWKGEGGVWIEYGHPNVKGVRSTTTSSDLELVYIINANAVIPFNAGDQYYTINFQEMNQRNILFGTKRDVRRRPKYLSPEDVKSQRGRYQIY
;
A
#
# COMPACT_ATOMS: atom_id res chain seq x y z
N MET A 1 19.16 -10.02 -14.44
CA MET A 1 17.87 -9.51 -14.95
C MET A 1 17.59 -8.17 -14.30
N ASN A 2 17.73 -7.07 -15.05
CA ASN A 2 17.57 -5.72 -14.52
C ASN A 2 16.14 -5.26 -14.83
N TYR A 3 15.22 -5.43 -13.88
CA TYR A 3 13.83 -4.98 -14.07
C TYR A 3 13.75 -3.45 -13.99
N HIS A 4 12.95 -2.86 -14.87
CA HIS A 4 12.92 -1.41 -15.07
C HIS A 4 11.91 -0.68 -14.18
N LEU A 5 11.01 -1.39 -13.49
CA LEU A 5 9.95 -0.82 -12.66
C LEU A 5 10.16 -1.16 -11.17
N PRO A 6 9.64 -0.33 -10.23
CA PRO A 6 9.76 -0.57 -8.79
C PRO A 6 8.85 -1.69 -8.26
N TYR A 7 8.11 -2.35 -9.14
CA TYR A 7 7.20 -3.44 -8.84
C TYR A 7 7.31 -4.55 -9.88
N ARG A 8 6.92 -5.76 -9.48
CA ARG A 8 6.79 -6.91 -10.38
C ARG A 8 5.68 -7.82 -9.88
N TRP A 9 4.74 -8.16 -10.76
CA TRP A 9 3.64 -9.07 -10.47
C TRP A 9 3.93 -10.45 -11.01
N GLN A 10 3.74 -11.46 -10.15
CA GLN A 10 4.00 -12.85 -10.52
C GLN A 10 2.86 -13.77 -10.09
N ILE A 11 2.62 -14.80 -10.89
CA ILE A 11 1.65 -15.86 -10.64
C ILE A 11 2.37 -17.19 -10.46
N HIS A 12 1.94 -17.97 -9.47
CA HIS A 12 2.52 -19.27 -9.17
C HIS A 12 1.83 -20.37 -9.98
N LYS A 13 2.55 -20.97 -10.93
CA LYS A 13 2.05 -22.05 -11.81
C LYS A 13 2.39 -23.46 -11.30
N GLY A 14 2.45 -23.62 -9.98
CA GLY A 14 2.65 -24.92 -9.33
C GLY A 14 4.10 -25.19 -8.94
N THR A 15 5.04 -25.01 -9.86
CA THR A 15 6.48 -25.15 -9.58
C THR A 15 7.18 -23.80 -9.47
N ASP A 16 6.84 -22.86 -10.35
CA ASP A 16 7.57 -21.61 -10.52
C ASP A 16 6.68 -20.37 -10.45
N TRP A 17 7.34 -19.24 -10.24
CA TRP A 17 6.74 -17.90 -10.32
C TRP A 17 7.02 -17.30 -11.69
N GLU A 18 5.96 -17.02 -12.44
CA GLU A 18 6.03 -16.39 -13.76
C GLU A 18 5.45 -14.98 -13.74
N ASP A 19 5.94 -14.12 -14.62
CA ASP A 19 5.45 -12.75 -14.70
C ASP A 19 4.06 -12.67 -15.32
N VAL A 20 3.24 -11.78 -14.77
CA VAL A 20 1.92 -11.47 -15.34
C VAL A 20 2.09 -10.47 -16.48
N THR A 21 1.41 -10.71 -17.61
CA THR A 21 1.57 -9.93 -18.85
C THR A 21 1.09 -8.47 -18.74
N ASN A 22 0.02 -8.18 -17.99
CA ASN A 22 -0.55 -6.83 -17.85
C ASN A 22 -0.15 -6.15 -16.53
N MET A 23 1.10 -6.28 -16.10
CA MET A 23 1.52 -5.88 -14.74
C MET A 23 1.35 -4.38 -14.44
N GLU A 24 1.46 -3.51 -15.44
CA GLU A 24 1.31 -2.06 -15.26
C GLU A 24 -0.14 -1.66 -14.99
N GLU A 25 -1.08 -2.28 -15.71
CA GLU A 25 -2.52 -2.11 -15.48
C GLU A 25 -2.91 -2.66 -14.09
N ILE A 26 -2.42 -3.86 -13.76
CA ILE A 26 -2.64 -4.49 -12.46
C ILE A 26 -2.08 -3.60 -11.34
N GLU A 27 -0.87 -3.07 -11.51
CA GLU A 27 -0.27 -2.16 -10.54
C GLU A 27 -1.12 -0.90 -10.38
N LYS A 28 -1.50 -0.25 -11.49
CA LYS A 28 -2.32 0.96 -11.47
C LYS A 28 -3.62 0.74 -10.71
N THR A 29 -4.30 -0.38 -10.96
CA THR A 29 -5.54 -0.74 -10.24
C THR A 29 -5.24 -1.06 -8.77
N TYR A 30 -4.15 -1.79 -8.47
CA TYR A 30 -3.77 -2.12 -7.09
C TYR A 30 -3.50 -0.87 -6.25
N CYS A 31 -2.85 0.15 -6.82
CA CYS A 31 -2.56 1.40 -6.12
C CYS A 31 -3.82 2.14 -5.64
N ASP A 32 -4.99 1.94 -6.26
CA ASP A 32 -6.24 2.54 -5.79
C ASP A 32 -6.78 1.76 -4.58
N PRO A 33 -6.91 2.38 -3.39
CA PRO A 33 -7.46 1.71 -2.23
C PRO A 33 -8.94 1.35 -2.38
N LYS A 34 -9.67 1.82 -3.40
CA LYS A 34 -11.06 1.41 -3.66
C LYS A 34 -11.15 0.07 -4.36
N GLU A 35 -10.10 -0.30 -5.09
CA GLU A 35 -10.11 -1.48 -5.94
C GLU A 35 -9.61 -2.72 -5.19
N ASP A 36 -10.36 -3.81 -5.37
CA ASP A 36 -10.07 -5.12 -4.78
C ASP A 36 -9.65 -6.15 -5.81
N ARG A 37 -9.72 -5.82 -7.09
CA ARG A 37 -9.40 -6.74 -8.17
C ARG A 37 -8.97 -6.01 -9.42
N SER A 38 -8.20 -6.70 -10.25
CA SER A 38 -7.91 -6.31 -11.63
C SER A 38 -7.84 -7.57 -12.48
N SER A 39 -8.55 -7.57 -13.62
CA SER A 39 -8.70 -8.77 -14.46
C SER A 39 -9.16 -9.97 -13.63
N SER A 40 -8.36 -11.05 -13.56
CA SER A 40 -8.64 -12.25 -12.78
C SER A 40 -8.01 -12.26 -11.38
N ILE A 41 -7.26 -11.22 -10.99
CA ILE A 41 -6.52 -11.15 -9.73
C ILE A 41 -7.38 -10.48 -8.67
N ASP A 42 -7.57 -11.15 -7.55
CA ASP A 42 -8.14 -10.60 -6.31
C ASP A 42 -7.00 -10.15 -5.38
N PHE A 43 -6.99 -8.87 -5.04
CA PHE A 43 -5.92 -8.22 -4.27
C PHE A 43 -5.97 -8.49 -2.77
N LEU A 44 -7.12 -8.91 -2.24
CA LEU A 44 -7.28 -9.21 -0.82
C LEU A 44 -6.72 -10.60 -0.51
N SER A 45 -7.07 -11.57 -1.35
CA SER A 45 -6.59 -12.95 -1.23
C SER A 45 -5.23 -13.18 -1.90
N MET A 46 -4.80 -12.25 -2.77
CA MET A 46 -3.61 -12.39 -3.62
C MET A 46 -3.67 -13.68 -4.46
N ARG A 47 -4.76 -13.86 -5.21
CA ARG A 47 -5.02 -15.05 -6.05
C ARG A 47 -5.58 -14.69 -7.42
N SER A 48 -5.32 -15.54 -8.40
CA SER A 48 -6.04 -15.58 -9.68
C SER A 48 -6.60 -16.99 -9.89
N GLY A 49 -7.92 -17.12 -9.68
CA GLY A 49 -8.57 -18.42 -9.52
C GLY A 49 -7.87 -19.27 -8.46
N ARG A 50 -7.35 -20.44 -8.84
CA ARG A 50 -6.63 -21.33 -7.92
C ARG A 50 -5.18 -20.90 -7.65
N HIS A 51 -4.58 -20.09 -8.52
CA HIS A 51 -3.16 -19.77 -8.47
C HIS A 51 -2.88 -18.64 -7.47
N ARG A 52 -1.76 -18.76 -6.75
CA ARG A 52 -1.27 -17.68 -5.87
C ARG A 52 -0.62 -16.59 -6.71
N VAL A 53 -0.79 -15.34 -6.29
CA VAL A 53 -0.18 -14.17 -6.91
C VAL A 53 0.70 -13.48 -5.86
N ARG A 54 1.78 -12.85 -6.29
CA ARG A 54 2.58 -11.96 -5.43
C ARG A 54 2.97 -10.70 -6.17
N ARG A 55 3.03 -9.59 -5.42
CA ARG A 55 3.65 -8.35 -5.84
C ARG A 55 5.00 -8.23 -5.16
N LEU A 56 6.06 -8.14 -5.95
CA LEU A 56 7.39 -7.79 -5.48
C LEU A 56 7.56 -6.28 -5.54
N SER A 57 8.35 -5.74 -4.63
CA SER A 57 8.54 -4.29 -4.48
C SER A 57 10.01 -3.98 -4.23
N THR A 58 10.45 -2.81 -4.65
CA THR A 58 11.69 -2.21 -4.15
C THR A 58 11.56 -1.88 -2.66
N ALA A 59 12.70 -1.54 -2.03
CA ALA A 59 12.71 -1.14 -0.63
C ALA A 59 11.78 0.04 -0.36
N SER A 60 11.15 0.05 0.82
CA SER A 60 10.25 1.12 1.24
C SER A 60 11.01 2.45 1.40
N SER A 61 10.43 3.54 0.91
CA SER A 61 11.02 4.89 1.05
C SER A 61 11.10 5.33 2.51
N ALA A 62 10.27 4.76 3.40
CA ALA A 62 10.25 5.11 4.82
C ALA A 62 11.57 4.82 5.55
N VAL A 63 12.32 3.80 5.10
CA VAL A 63 13.58 3.35 5.74
C VAL A 63 14.80 3.54 4.85
N LYS A 64 14.61 4.16 3.68
CA LYS A 64 15.69 4.37 2.72
C LYS A 64 16.00 5.86 2.59
N PRO A 65 17.30 6.21 2.51
CA PRO A 65 17.68 7.57 2.24
C PRO A 65 17.10 8.09 0.91
N PRO A 66 16.84 9.40 0.77
CA PRO A 66 16.26 10.00 -0.44
C PRO A 66 17.05 9.75 -1.74
N GLU A 67 18.36 9.50 -1.64
CA GLU A 67 19.24 9.17 -2.76
C GLU A 67 18.99 7.80 -3.37
N TYR A 68 18.26 6.91 -2.67
CA TYR A 68 17.84 5.64 -3.25
C TYR A 68 16.72 5.87 -4.27
N VAL A 69 17.06 5.79 -5.55
CA VAL A 69 16.11 5.93 -6.64
C VAL A 69 15.13 4.75 -6.65
N LEU A 70 13.86 5.02 -6.96
CA LEU A 70 12.79 4.02 -7.16
C LEU A 70 12.46 3.19 -5.91
N THR A 71 12.63 3.74 -4.71
CA THR A 71 11.99 3.18 -3.51
C THR A 71 10.48 3.18 -3.65
N THR A 72 9.81 2.20 -3.06
CA THR A 72 8.35 2.15 -3.04
C THR A 72 7.84 3.04 -1.91
N GLU A 73 7.07 4.07 -2.25
CA GLU A 73 6.32 4.88 -1.28
C GLU A 73 5.00 4.16 -0.94
N TRP A 74 4.81 3.82 0.33
CA TRP A 74 3.62 3.11 0.80
C TRP A 74 2.67 4.09 1.50
N MET A 75 1.43 4.08 1.05
CA MET A 75 0.33 4.87 1.60
C MET A 75 -0.60 3.94 2.40
N TRP A 76 -1.12 4.46 3.50
CA TRP A 76 -2.05 3.73 4.36
C TRP A 76 -3.39 4.46 4.37
N PHE A 77 -4.46 3.69 4.25
CA PHE A 77 -5.82 4.20 4.17
C PHE A 77 -6.72 3.47 5.16
N TRP A 78 -7.76 4.16 5.62
CA TRP A 78 -8.87 3.55 6.35
C TRP A 78 -10.20 3.87 5.67
N LYS A 79 -11.16 2.96 5.79
CA LYS A 79 -12.49 3.11 5.21
C LYS A 79 -13.39 3.95 6.11
N GLY A 80 -13.54 5.22 5.75
CA GLY A 80 -14.36 6.21 6.44
C GLY A 80 -15.86 6.01 6.27
N GLU A 81 -16.62 7.02 6.70
CA GLU A 81 -18.06 7.11 6.44
C GLU A 81 -18.34 7.15 4.93
N GLY A 82 -19.47 6.57 4.50
CA GLY A 82 -19.84 6.51 3.08
C GLY A 82 -18.94 5.63 2.21
N GLY A 83 -18.05 4.81 2.80
CA GLY A 83 -17.15 3.93 2.06
C GLY A 83 -15.95 4.63 1.42
N VAL A 84 -15.71 5.89 1.77
CA VAL A 84 -14.57 6.67 1.26
C VAL A 84 -13.28 6.22 1.95
N TRP A 85 -12.26 5.88 1.17
CA TRP A 85 -10.92 5.63 1.67
C TRP A 85 -10.20 6.95 1.97
N ILE A 86 -9.72 7.10 3.19
CA ILE A 86 -9.02 8.30 3.68
C ILE A 86 -7.61 7.89 4.03
N GLU A 87 -6.63 8.64 3.53
CA GLU A 87 -5.22 8.41 3.86
C GLU A 87 -4.93 8.84 5.30
N TYR A 88 -4.13 8.06 6.04
CA TYR A 88 -3.66 8.46 7.35
C TYR A 88 -2.80 9.73 7.27
N GLY A 89 -3.07 10.69 8.15
CA GLY A 89 -2.45 12.02 8.19
C GLY A 89 -3.17 13.07 7.34
N HIS A 90 -4.07 12.64 6.44
CA HIS A 90 -4.87 13.55 5.60
C HIS A 90 -6.24 13.84 6.22
N PRO A 91 -6.84 15.01 5.92
CA PRO A 91 -8.14 15.36 6.44
C PRO A 91 -9.23 14.49 5.81
N ASN A 92 -10.15 13.99 6.65
CA ASN A 92 -11.37 13.35 6.17
C ASN A 92 -12.39 14.40 5.65
N VAL A 93 -13.58 13.94 5.25
CA VAL A 93 -14.68 14.81 4.75
C VAL A 93 -15.15 15.87 5.77
N LYS A 94 -14.85 15.70 7.06
CA LYS A 94 -15.13 16.64 8.15
C LYS A 94 -13.91 17.50 8.53
N GLY A 95 -12.81 17.43 7.78
CA GLY A 95 -11.56 18.15 8.04
C GLY A 95 -10.68 17.54 9.14
N VAL A 96 -11.06 16.40 9.73
CA VAL A 96 -10.34 15.76 10.84
C VAL A 96 -9.20 14.90 10.31
N ARG A 97 -8.01 15.04 10.91
CA ARG A 97 -6.80 14.27 10.58
C ARG A 97 -6.48 13.26 11.67
N SER A 98 -5.87 12.14 11.30
CA SER A 98 -5.26 11.23 12.28
C SER A 98 -3.93 11.79 12.79
N THR A 99 -3.55 11.44 14.02
CA THR A 99 -2.25 11.82 14.60
C THR A 99 -1.08 11.03 14.03
N THR A 100 -1.35 9.90 13.39
CA THR A 100 -0.37 9.10 12.66
C THR A 100 -0.51 9.35 11.15
N THR A 101 0.62 9.35 10.44
CA THR A 101 0.67 9.45 8.97
C THR A 101 0.94 8.10 8.31
N SER A 102 0.78 8.02 6.98
CA SER A 102 1.21 6.85 6.19
C SER A 102 2.67 6.45 6.45
N SER A 103 3.57 7.44 6.55
CA SER A 103 5.00 7.20 6.78
C SER A 103 5.26 6.62 8.17
N ASP A 104 4.60 7.14 9.21
CA ASP A 104 4.72 6.61 10.57
C ASP A 104 4.25 5.16 10.66
N LEU A 105 3.10 4.86 10.03
CA LEU A 105 2.54 3.51 10.00
C LEU A 105 3.45 2.55 9.25
N GLU A 106 4.01 2.97 8.12
CA GLU A 106 4.92 2.16 7.32
C GLU A 106 6.21 1.82 8.08
N LEU A 107 6.78 2.76 8.83
CA LEU A 107 7.94 2.51 9.68
C LEU A 107 7.66 1.40 10.70
N VAL A 108 6.54 1.49 11.42
CA VAL A 108 6.17 0.47 12.41
C VAL A 108 5.86 -0.86 11.73
N TYR A 109 5.18 -0.86 10.59
CA TYR A 109 4.84 -2.07 9.86
C TYR A 109 6.07 -2.86 9.40
N ILE A 110 7.11 -2.16 8.92
CA ILE A 110 8.38 -2.78 8.53
C ILE A 110 9.05 -3.47 9.73
N ILE A 111 8.97 -2.86 10.92
CA ILE A 111 9.55 -3.40 12.15
C ILE A 111 8.72 -4.59 12.67
N ASN A 112 7.39 -4.45 12.66
CA ASN A 112 6.46 -5.45 13.15
C ASN A 112 5.11 -5.40 12.43
N ALA A 113 4.96 -6.26 11.42
CA ALA A 113 3.73 -6.39 10.63
C ALA A 113 2.51 -6.93 11.41
N ASN A 114 2.69 -7.36 12.67
CA ASN A 114 1.61 -7.81 13.55
C ASN A 114 1.32 -6.82 14.68
N ALA A 115 1.94 -5.63 14.68
CA ALA A 115 1.72 -4.63 15.71
C ALA A 115 0.26 -4.14 15.73
N VAL A 116 -0.19 -3.79 16.93
CA VAL A 116 -1.41 -3.03 17.17
C VAL A 116 -1.01 -1.74 17.82
N ILE A 117 -1.25 -0.60 17.16
CA ILE A 117 -0.81 0.70 17.67
C ILE A 117 -1.99 1.65 17.91
N PRO A 118 -1.96 2.46 18.98
CA PRO A 118 -2.97 3.46 19.23
C PRO A 118 -2.74 4.72 18.41
N PHE A 119 -3.82 5.40 18.04
CA PHE A 119 -3.77 6.73 17.43
C PHE A 119 -5.09 7.48 17.68
N ASN A 120 -5.10 8.79 17.44
CA ASN A 120 -6.29 9.61 17.56
C ASN A 120 -6.70 10.18 16.20
N ALA A 121 -7.99 10.43 16.02
CA ALA A 121 -8.50 11.25 14.91
C ALA A 121 -9.60 12.18 15.45
N GLY A 122 -9.26 13.45 15.63
CA GLY A 122 -10.06 14.37 16.43
C GLY A 122 -10.12 13.90 17.88
N ASP A 123 -11.30 13.95 18.50
CA ASP A 123 -11.50 13.54 19.91
C ASP A 123 -11.73 12.03 20.08
N GLN A 124 -11.49 11.25 19.02
CA GLN A 124 -11.77 9.82 18.99
C GLN A 124 -10.46 9.02 19.05
N TYR A 125 -10.45 8.01 19.92
CA TYR A 125 -9.31 7.13 20.17
C TYR A 125 -9.50 5.79 19.45
N TYR A 126 -8.46 5.37 18.73
CA TYR A 126 -8.47 4.17 17.90
C TYR A 126 -7.22 3.33 18.12
N THR A 127 -7.31 2.07 17.69
CA THR A 127 -6.16 1.21 17.41
C THR A 127 -6.19 0.77 15.96
N ILE A 128 -5.03 0.71 15.30
CA ILE A 128 -4.85 0.02 14.02
C ILE A 128 -4.17 -1.31 14.27
N ASN A 129 -4.71 -2.38 13.68
CA ASN A 129 -4.15 -3.74 13.71
C ASN A 129 -3.68 -4.10 12.29
N PHE A 130 -2.37 -4.24 12.13
CA PHE A 130 -1.76 -4.52 10.83
C PHE A 130 -2.01 -5.94 10.32
N GLN A 131 -2.15 -6.92 11.21
CA GLN A 131 -2.41 -8.31 10.84
C GLN A 131 -3.84 -8.49 10.34
N GLU A 132 -4.81 -7.90 11.04
CA GLU A 132 -6.22 -7.97 10.65
C GLU A 132 -6.60 -6.93 9.59
N MET A 133 -5.69 -6.02 9.23
CA MET A 133 -5.94 -4.91 8.30
C MET A 133 -7.22 -4.13 8.64
N ASN A 134 -7.37 -3.75 9.91
CA ASN A 134 -8.48 -2.91 10.35
C ASN A 134 -8.05 -1.91 11.43
N GLN A 135 -8.83 -0.86 11.58
CA GLN A 135 -8.82 -0.01 12.75
C GLN A 135 -10.07 -0.25 13.59
N ARG A 136 -9.97 0.01 14.89
CA ARG A 136 -11.06 -0.14 15.86
C ARG A 136 -11.15 1.09 16.74
N ASN A 137 -12.35 1.66 16.88
CA ASN A 137 -12.60 2.69 17.90
C ASN A 137 -12.61 2.03 19.28
N ILE A 138 -11.84 2.58 20.23
CA ILE A 138 -11.68 1.97 21.56
C ILE A 138 -12.97 2.06 22.37
N LEU A 139 -13.67 3.21 22.31
CA LEU A 139 -14.87 3.45 23.10
C LEU A 139 -16.08 2.71 22.52
N PHE A 140 -16.32 2.85 21.21
CA PHE A 140 -17.52 2.31 20.55
C PHE A 140 -17.32 0.91 19.97
N GLY A 141 -16.08 0.41 19.89
CA GLY A 141 -15.77 -0.91 19.34
C GLY A 141 -15.91 -1.02 17.82
N THR A 142 -16.37 0.02 17.13
CA THR A 142 -16.56 0.03 15.67
C THR A 142 -15.27 -0.29 14.94
N LYS A 143 -15.30 -1.31 14.07
CA LYS A 143 -14.20 -1.68 13.18
C LYS A 143 -14.36 -1.06 11.79
N ARG A 144 -13.25 -0.68 11.17
CA ARG A 144 -13.18 -0.18 9.80
C ARG A 144 -11.99 -0.78 9.08
N ASP A 145 -12.16 -1.13 7.82
CA ASP A 145 -11.09 -1.72 7.02
C ASP A 145 -9.92 -0.75 6.84
N VAL A 146 -8.72 -1.31 6.76
CA VAL A 146 -7.48 -0.61 6.46
C VAL A 146 -6.87 -1.22 5.20
N ARG A 147 -6.26 -0.37 4.37
CA ARG A 147 -5.52 -0.80 3.18
C ARG A 147 -4.17 -0.12 3.13
N ARG A 148 -3.15 -0.92 2.85
CA ARG A 148 -1.81 -0.48 2.51
C ARG A 148 -1.62 -0.59 1.00
N ARG A 149 -1.39 0.52 0.30
CA ARG A 149 -1.19 0.57 -1.16
C ARG A 149 0.05 1.38 -1.53
N PRO A 150 0.81 0.97 -2.54
CA PRO A 150 1.93 1.76 -3.03
C PRO A 150 1.41 2.98 -3.80
N LYS A 151 2.20 4.05 -3.84
CA LYS A 151 1.97 5.14 -4.77
C LYS A 151 2.30 4.68 -6.18
N TYR A 152 1.38 4.90 -7.11
CA TYR A 152 1.57 4.49 -8.50
C TYR A 152 2.72 5.27 -9.14
N LEU A 153 3.60 4.53 -9.83
CA LEU A 153 4.63 5.08 -10.70
C LEU A 153 4.48 4.45 -12.08
N SER A 154 4.20 5.29 -13.08
CA SER A 154 4.15 4.86 -14.48
C SER A 154 5.56 4.56 -15.02
N PRO A 155 5.68 3.78 -16.11
CA PRO A 155 6.95 3.63 -16.80
C PRO A 155 7.61 4.97 -17.18
N GLU A 156 6.82 5.98 -17.52
CA GLU A 156 7.26 7.34 -17.81
C GLU A 156 7.85 8.03 -16.58
N ASP A 157 7.15 7.97 -15.44
CA ASP A 157 7.63 8.53 -14.16
C ASP A 157 8.98 7.92 -13.78
N VAL A 158 9.12 6.60 -13.95
CA VAL A 158 10.35 5.86 -13.66
C VAL A 158 11.49 6.30 -14.57
N LYS A 159 11.25 6.48 -15.87
CA LYS A 159 12.24 7.00 -16.81
C LYS A 159 12.68 8.41 -16.42
N SER A 160 11.74 9.30 -16.10
CA SER A 160 12.03 10.67 -15.66
C SER A 160 12.82 10.71 -14.36
N GLN A 161 12.46 9.88 -13.37
CA GLN A 161 13.19 9.83 -12.11
C GLN A 161 14.62 9.31 -12.32
N ARG A 162 14.82 8.23 -13.09
CA ARG A 162 16.17 7.73 -13.43
C ARG A 162 17.01 8.77 -14.16
N GLY A 163 16.43 9.50 -15.12
CA GLY A 163 17.13 10.54 -15.87
C GLY A 163 17.62 11.69 -14.99
N ARG A 164 16.84 12.09 -13.98
CA ARG A 164 17.25 13.14 -13.02
C ARG A 164 18.50 12.75 -12.21
N TYR A 165 18.67 11.47 -11.88
CA TYR A 165 19.81 10.99 -11.09
C TYR A 165 21.02 10.57 -11.95
N GLN A 166 20.93 10.56 -13.29
CA GLN A 166 22.06 10.34 -14.19
C GLN A 166 22.78 11.63 -14.59
N ILE A 167 22.26 12.80 -14.18
CA ILE A 167 22.81 14.13 -14.50
C ILE A 167 23.61 14.70 -13.30
N TYR A 168 23.81 13.90 -12.25
CA TYR A 168 24.65 14.22 -11.09
C TYR A 168 25.82 13.23 -10.99
#